data_AF-A0A1C7DU87-F1
#
_entry.id   AF-A0A1C7DU87-F1
#
_cell.length_a   1.000
_cell.length_b   1.000
_cell.length_c   1.000
_cell.angle_alpha   90.00
_cell.angle_beta   90.00
_cell.angle_gamma   90.00
#
_symmetry.space_group_name_H-M   'P 1'
#
loop_
_entity.id
_entity.type
_entity.pdbx_description
1 polymer ?
#
loop_
_entity_poly.entity_id
_entity_poly.type
_entity_poly.pdbx_seq_one_letter_code
_entity_poly.pdbx_strand_id
1 'polypeptide(L)'
;MESKTQLQFELTEFADDRGEERIPAIGNYDYWLLLMEYFIAKSDSFEIHCWNEEVVAIEEFTSSVPGLFEITEKEGMTIFTGLLTVEIAEFLITRPINREKRLAWFSVFLSNGEQHVFSSEHWGTEFFVPDVTEEDLLFIQHVAPDDSLFNEYE
;
A
#
# COMPACT_ATOMS: atom_id res chain seq x y z
N MET A 1 13.26 10.98 24.89
CA MET A 1 12.63 11.05 23.56
C MET A 1 13.47 10.14 22.72
N GLU A 2 13.00 8.91 22.49
CA GLU A 2 13.67 8.00 21.55
C GLU A 2 13.62 8.67 20.17
N SER A 3 14.73 8.68 19.44
CA SER A 3 14.70 9.14 18.04
C SER A 3 13.92 8.10 17.25
N LYS A 4 12.99 8.57 16.43
CA LYS A 4 12.20 7.71 15.55
C LYS A 4 12.94 7.62 14.24
N THR A 5 13.25 6.40 13.81
CA THR A 5 13.82 6.19 12.49
C THR A 5 12.67 6.10 11.48
N GLN A 6 12.77 6.82 10.38
CA GLN A 6 11.83 6.73 9.26
C GLN A 6 12.51 5.96 8.13
N LEU A 7 11.77 5.06 7.48
CA LEU A 7 12.24 4.33 6.31
C LEU A 7 11.39 4.71 5.10
N GLN A 8 12.04 5.13 4.04
CA GLN A 8 11.47 5.18 2.70
C GLN A 8 12.16 4.13 1.83
N PHE A 9 11.40 3.39 1.03
CA PHE A 9 12.00 2.53 0.03
C PHE A 9 11.17 2.47 -1.25
N GLU A 10 11.85 2.28 -2.38
CA GLU A 10 11.23 2.26 -3.70
C GLU A 10 11.89 1.22 -4.59
N LEU A 11 11.10 0.65 -5.50
CA LEU A 11 11.60 -0.21 -6.56
C LEU A 11 12.27 0.65 -7.64
N THR A 12 13.33 0.15 -8.23
CA THR A 12 14.11 0.91 -9.24
C THR A 12 14.07 0.28 -10.63
N GLU A 13 13.62 -0.98 -10.74
CA GLU A 13 13.48 -1.69 -12.01
C GLU A 13 12.00 -1.97 -12.35
N PHE A 14 11.61 -1.64 -13.59
CA PHE A 14 10.23 -1.79 -14.09
C PHE A 14 10.16 -2.58 -15.40
N ALA A 15 9.04 -3.26 -15.64
CA ALA A 15 8.82 -4.12 -16.79
C ALA A 15 8.56 -3.36 -18.11
N ASP A 16 8.06 -2.12 -18.06
CA ASP A 16 7.95 -1.22 -19.22
C ASP A 16 8.59 0.14 -18.87
N ASP A 17 9.61 0.54 -19.63
CA ASP A 17 10.34 1.79 -19.46
C ASP A 17 9.62 2.99 -20.11
N ARG A 18 8.44 2.77 -20.70
CA ARG A 18 7.62 3.82 -21.34
C ARG A 18 6.86 4.73 -20.37
N GLY A 19 7.10 4.60 -19.07
CA GLY A 19 6.90 5.67 -18.07
C GLY A 19 5.47 5.89 -17.59
N GLU A 20 4.45 5.37 -18.28
CA GLU A 20 3.05 5.48 -17.83
C GLU A 20 2.64 4.34 -16.89
N GLU A 21 3.37 3.21 -16.94
CA GLU A 21 2.96 1.94 -16.35
C GLU A 21 4.04 1.41 -15.38
N ARG A 22 3.93 1.72 -14.08
CA ARG A 22 4.88 1.28 -13.05
C ARG A 22 4.63 -0.17 -12.60
N ILE A 23 4.95 -1.12 -13.47
CA ILE A 23 4.88 -2.56 -13.17
C ILE A 23 6.26 -3.04 -12.68
N PRO A 24 6.37 -3.68 -11.50
CA PRO A 24 7.64 -4.21 -10.99
C PRO A 24 8.35 -5.13 -11.99
N ALA A 25 9.67 -4.99 -12.15
CA ALA A 25 10.45 -5.85 -13.06
C ALA A 25 10.37 -7.35 -12.70
N ILE A 26 10.19 -7.67 -11.42
CA ILE A 26 9.96 -9.05 -10.94
C ILE A 26 8.65 -9.68 -11.47
N GLY A 27 7.74 -8.86 -12.01
CA GLY A 27 6.54 -9.30 -12.70
C GLY A 27 5.43 -9.89 -11.81
N ASN A 28 5.54 -9.71 -10.49
CA ASN A 28 4.54 -10.08 -9.49
C ASN A 28 4.56 -9.08 -8.32
N TYR A 29 3.64 -9.27 -7.38
CA TYR A 29 3.45 -8.42 -6.19
C TYR A 29 3.52 -9.23 -4.89
N ASP A 30 4.28 -10.32 -4.88
CA ASP A 30 4.38 -11.20 -3.69
C ASP A 30 4.98 -10.43 -2.50
N TYR A 31 5.96 -9.55 -2.77
CA TYR A 31 6.53 -8.64 -1.77
C TYR A 31 5.47 -7.72 -1.16
N TRP A 32 4.59 -7.16 -1.99
CA TRP A 32 3.53 -6.26 -1.56
C TRP A 32 2.55 -6.99 -0.65
N LEU A 33 2.16 -8.22 -1.02
CA LEU A 33 1.26 -9.03 -0.20
C LEU A 33 1.85 -9.30 1.18
N LEU A 34 3.12 -9.68 1.26
CA LEU A 34 3.81 -9.93 2.53
C LEU A 34 3.92 -8.67 3.39
N LEU A 35 4.24 -7.53 2.79
CA LEU A 35 4.27 -6.24 3.48
C LEU A 35 2.89 -5.88 4.04
N MET A 36 1.85 -6.04 3.23
CA MET A 36 0.49 -5.71 3.62
C MET A 36 -0.03 -6.61 4.74
N GLU A 37 0.18 -7.93 4.66
CA GLU A 37 -0.19 -8.85 5.74
C GLU A 37 0.49 -8.45 7.07
N TYR A 38 1.77 -8.10 7.01
CA TYR A 38 2.55 -7.71 8.18
C TYR A 38 2.07 -6.39 8.80
N PHE A 39 1.81 -5.36 7.98
CA PHE A 39 1.41 -4.05 8.49
C PHE A 39 -0.08 -3.95 8.82
N ILE A 40 -0.96 -4.69 8.14
CA ILE A 40 -2.38 -4.83 8.52
C ILE A 40 -2.50 -5.33 9.95
N ALA A 41 -1.65 -6.28 10.37
CA ALA A 41 -1.66 -6.82 11.73
C ALA A 41 -1.28 -5.78 12.81
N LYS A 42 -0.72 -4.63 12.42
CA LYS A 42 -0.29 -3.54 13.31
C LYS A 42 -1.22 -2.32 13.27
N SER A 43 -2.28 -2.39 12.48
CA SER A 43 -3.13 -1.26 12.13
C SER A 43 -4.59 -1.51 12.51
N ASP A 44 -5.32 -0.42 12.74
CA ASP A 44 -6.75 -0.43 13.08
C ASP A 44 -7.61 0.35 12.07
N SER A 45 -6.97 1.06 11.15
CA SER A 45 -7.61 1.95 10.18
C SER A 45 -6.84 1.97 8.87
N PHE A 46 -7.55 2.33 7.81
CA PHE A 46 -7.04 2.36 6.45
C PHE A 46 -7.47 3.63 5.72
N GLU A 47 -6.68 4.00 4.72
CA GLU A 47 -7.06 4.93 3.68
C GLU A 47 -6.59 4.39 2.32
N ILE A 48 -7.48 4.34 1.32
CA ILE A 48 -7.17 3.87 -0.04
C ILE A 48 -7.45 4.99 -1.01
N HIS A 49 -6.48 5.28 -1.88
CA HIS A 49 -6.62 6.27 -2.95
C HIS A 49 -6.74 5.54 -4.28
N CYS A 50 -7.76 5.91 -5.04
CA CYS A 50 -7.93 5.52 -6.43
C CYS A 50 -8.01 6.77 -7.29
N TRP A 51 -7.44 6.75 -8.49
CA TRP A 51 -7.79 7.73 -9.51
C TRP A 51 -9.28 7.59 -9.88
N ASN A 52 -9.96 8.69 -10.18
CA ASN A 52 -11.37 8.66 -10.57
C ASN A 52 -11.63 7.81 -11.83
N GLU A 53 -10.61 7.65 -12.67
CA GLU A 53 -10.62 6.80 -13.87
C GLU A 53 -10.53 5.30 -13.54
N GLU A 54 -10.09 4.91 -12.33
CA GLU A 54 -10.02 3.52 -11.86
C GLU A 54 -11.40 2.99 -11.42
N VAL A 55 -12.41 3.21 -12.27
CA VAL A 55 -13.82 2.91 -12.01
C VAL A 55 -14.03 1.45 -11.59
N VAL A 56 -13.30 0.52 -12.20
CA VAL A 56 -13.40 -0.91 -11.85
C VAL A 56 -12.94 -1.18 -10.41
N ALA A 57 -11.84 -0.56 -9.97
CA ALA A 57 -11.33 -0.74 -8.61
C ALA A 57 -12.29 -0.11 -7.58
N ILE A 58 -12.82 1.07 -7.88
CA ILE A 58 -13.82 1.79 -7.07
C ILE A 58 -15.09 0.93 -6.92
N GLU A 59 -15.62 0.41 -8.03
CA GLU A 59 -16.81 -0.45 -8.04
C GLU A 59 -16.57 -1.77 -7.30
N GLU A 60 -15.43 -2.41 -7.49
CA GLU A 60 -15.09 -3.66 -6.82
C GLU A 60 -14.97 -3.46 -5.30
N PHE A 61 -14.32 -2.39 -4.83
CA PHE A 61 -14.21 -2.07 -3.41
C PHE A 61 -15.59 -1.80 -2.79
N THR A 62 -16.37 -0.90 -3.40
CA THR A 62 -17.70 -0.51 -2.89
C THR A 62 -18.73 -1.63 -2.89
N SER A 63 -18.65 -2.56 -3.85
CA SER A 63 -19.60 -3.67 -3.95
C SER A 63 -19.20 -4.92 -3.15
N SER A 64 -17.90 -5.13 -2.92
CA SER A 64 -17.40 -6.35 -2.27
C SER A 64 -17.26 -6.24 -0.76
N VAL A 65 -17.11 -5.02 -0.24
CA VAL A 65 -16.84 -4.78 1.17
C VAL A 65 -18.07 -4.20 1.86
N PRO A 66 -18.81 -5.00 2.66
CA PRO A 66 -19.86 -4.46 3.51
C PRO A 66 -19.21 -3.70 4.67
N GLY A 67 -19.33 -2.38 4.72
CA GLY A 67 -18.64 -1.60 5.75
C GLY A 67 -19.17 -0.17 5.93
N LEU A 68 -18.79 0.42 7.07
CA LEU A 68 -18.88 1.85 7.34
C LEU A 68 -17.51 2.47 7.06
N PHE A 69 -17.30 2.89 5.83
CA PHE A 69 -16.18 3.73 5.42
C PHE A 69 -16.73 5.00 4.79
N GLU A 70 -15.94 6.06 4.86
CA GLU A 70 -16.24 7.33 4.22
C GLU A 70 -15.63 7.35 2.82
N ILE A 71 -16.33 7.99 1.89
CA ILE A 71 -15.85 8.21 0.53
C ILE A 71 -15.75 9.72 0.33
N THR A 72 -14.56 10.18 -0.02
CA THR A 72 -14.30 11.58 -0.36
C THR A 72 -13.71 11.67 -1.76
N GLU A 73 -14.26 12.55 -2.59
CA GLU A 73 -13.69 12.88 -3.90
C GLU A 73 -12.87 14.16 -3.79
N LYS A 74 -11.58 14.10 -4.15
CA LYS A 74 -10.68 15.26 -4.08
C LYS A 74 -9.57 15.13 -5.12
N GLU A 75 -9.26 16.24 -5.81
CA GLU A 75 -8.08 16.35 -6.71
C GLU A 75 -7.97 15.25 -7.78
N GLY A 76 -9.12 14.76 -8.28
CA GLY A 76 -9.15 13.68 -9.28
C GLY A 76 -9.05 12.28 -8.69
N MET A 77 -9.09 12.15 -7.37
CA MET A 77 -9.08 10.87 -6.66
C MET A 77 -10.38 10.62 -5.90
N THR A 78 -10.71 9.35 -5.79
CA THR A 78 -11.70 8.82 -4.86
C THR A 78 -10.94 8.18 -3.70
N ILE A 79 -11.19 8.69 -2.49
CA ILE A 79 -10.50 8.29 -1.27
C ILE A 79 -11.49 7.56 -0.38
N PHE A 80 -11.12 6.35 0.04
CA PHE A 80 -11.85 5.54 1.01
C PHE A 80 -11.12 5.58 2.34
N THR A 81 -11.80 5.96 3.42
CA THR A 81 -11.20 5.98 4.77
C THR A 81 -12.11 5.28 5.76
N GLY A 82 -11.55 4.46 6.65
CA GLY A 82 -12.35 3.77 7.66
C GLY A 82 -11.55 2.90 8.62
N LEU A 83 -12.27 2.20 9.49
CA LEU A 83 -11.69 1.18 10.36
C LEU A 83 -11.34 -0.07 9.55
N LEU A 84 -10.21 -0.67 9.87
CA LEU A 84 -9.73 -1.90 9.25
C LEU A 84 -10.46 -3.11 9.86
N THR A 85 -11.62 -3.44 9.30
CA THR A 85 -12.34 -4.67 9.69
C THR A 85 -11.69 -5.91 9.06
N VAL A 86 -12.06 -7.09 9.54
CA VAL A 86 -11.59 -8.36 8.96
C VAL A 86 -11.91 -8.45 7.48
N GLU A 87 -13.11 -8.02 7.08
CA GLU A 87 -13.56 -8.04 5.68
C GLU A 87 -12.74 -7.10 4.79
N ILE A 88 -12.37 -5.91 5.29
CA ILE A 88 -11.51 -4.97 4.56
C ILE A 88 -10.08 -5.53 4.44
N ALA A 89 -9.53 -6.05 5.54
CA ALA A 89 -8.22 -6.67 5.54
C ALA A 89 -8.16 -7.85 4.56
N GLU A 90 -9.16 -8.75 4.59
CA GLU A 90 -9.28 -9.86 3.66
C GLU A 90 -9.41 -9.39 2.21
N PHE A 91 -10.17 -8.32 1.94
CA PHE A 91 -10.30 -7.75 0.60
C PHE A 91 -8.95 -7.27 0.06
N LEU A 92 -8.20 -6.51 0.86
CA LEU A 92 -6.89 -5.96 0.49
C LEU A 92 -5.88 -7.06 0.12
N ILE A 93 -5.84 -8.16 0.89
CA ILE A 93 -4.85 -9.24 0.68
C ILE A 93 -5.29 -10.28 -0.36
N THR A 94 -6.60 -10.48 -0.60
CA THR A 94 -7.09 -11.50 -1.55
C THR A 94 -7.36 -10.97 -2.95
N ARG A 95 -7.51 -9.65 -3.12
CA ARG A 95 -7.75 -9.01 -4.43
C ARG A 95 -6.84 -7.83 -4.74
N PRO A 96 -5.52 -7.92 -4.51
CA PRO A 96 -4.62 -6.79 -4.73
C PRO A 96 -4.40 -6.49 -6.21
N ILE A 97 -4.60 -7.47 -7.11
CA ILE A 97 -4.22 -7.37 -8.52
C ILE A 97 -5.45 -7.25 -9.43
N ASN A 98 -5.44 -6.23 -10.29
CA ASN A 98 -6.48 -6.00 -11.28
C ASN A 98 -6.28 -6.87 -12.54
N ARG A 99 -7.19 -6.74 -13.51
CA ARG A 99 -7.17 -7.52 -14.77
C ARG A 99 -5.96 -7.25 -15.67
N GLU A 100 -5.30 -6.12 -15.48
CA GLU A 100 -4.08 -5.72 -16.20
C GLU A 100 -2.80 -6.22 -15.51
N LYS A 101 -2.93 -7.04 -14.47
CA LYS A 101 -1.82 -7.56 -13.64
C LYS A 101 -1.07 -6.47 -12.88
N ARG A 102 -1.77 -5.40 -12.48
CA ARG A 102 -1.22 -4.33 -11.65
C ARG A 102 -1.91 -4.29 -10.31
N LEU A 103 -1.27 -3.61 -9.35
CA LEU A 103 -1.96 -3.27 -8.12
C LEU A 103 -3.25 -2.49 -8.43
N ALA A 104 -4.34 -2.85 -7.76
CA ALA A 104 -5.68 -2.35 -8.06
C ALA A 104 -5.90 -0.89 -7.64
N TRP A 105 -5.09 -0.39 -6.72
CA TRP A 105 -5.25 0.94 -6.13
C TRP A 105 -3.96 1.73 -6.28
N PHE A 106 -4.08 3.05 -6.40
CA PHE A 106 -2.93 3.93 -6.52
C PHE A 106 -2.10 3.95 -5.22
N SER A 107 -2.76 4.13 -4.08
CA SER A 107 -2.10 4.11 -2.77
C SER A 107 -2.96 3.46 -1.68
N VAL A 108 -2.31 2.85 -0.70
CA VAL A 108 -2.91 2.31 0.52
C VAL A 108 -2.10 2.79 1.72
N PHE A 109 -2.77 3.40 2.68
CA PHE A 109 -2.21 3.89 3.94
C PHE A 109 -2.84 3.13 5.10
N LEU A 110 -2.01 2.75 6.06
CA LEU A 110 -2.42 2.04 7.26
C LEU A 110 -2.02 2.84 8.49
N SER A 111 -2.92 2.87 9.47
CA SER A 111 -2.75 3.64 10.71
C SER A 111 -3.20 2.83 11.92
N ASN A 112 -2.72 3.22 13.09
CA ASN A 112 -3.14 2.70 14.39
C ASN A 112 -3.49 3.89 15.30
N GLY A 113 -4.78 4.16 15.47
CA GLY A 113 -5.27 5.41 16.02
C GLY A 113 -4.82 6.61 15.16
N GLU A 114 -4.15 7.59 15.79
CA GLU A 114 -3.62 8.77 15.10
C GLU A 114 -2.22 8.55 14.50
N GLN A 115 -1.60 7.39 14.75
CA GLN A 115 -0.26 7.09 14.27
C GLN A 115 -0.32 6.43 12.89
N HIS A 116 0.32 7.05 11.92
CA HIS A 116 0.59 6.41 10.63
C HIS A 116 1.58 5.25 10.82
N VAL A 117 1.29 4.10 10.19
CA VAL A 117 2.06 2.86 10.34
C VAL A 117 2.81 2.51 9.06
N PHE A 118 2.14 2.60 7.91
CA PHE A 118 2.70 2.17 6.63
C PHE A 118 1.98 2.84 5.46
N SER A 119 2.74 3.25 4.45
CA SER A 119 2.23 3.61 3.12
C SER A 119 2.76 2.65 2.07
N SER A 120 1.87 2.25 1.16
CA SER A 120 2.19 1.72 -0.16
C SER A 120 1.64 2.67 -1.20
N GLU A 121 2.49 3.28 -1.99
CA GLU A 121 2.13 4.33 -2.95
C GLU A 121 2.56 3.97 -4.37
N HIS A 122 2.02 4.69 -5.35
CA HIS A 122 2.33 4.55 -6.77
C HIS A 122 2.20 3.11 -7.28
N TRP A 123 1.06 2.47 -6.99
CA TRP A 123 0.76 1.07 -7.33
C TRP A 123 1.75 0.08 -6.70
N GLY A 124 2.22 0.36 -5.49
CA GLY A 124 3.08 -0.53 -4.70
C GLY A 124 4.53 -0.52 -5.14
N THR A 125 5.01 0.61 -5.67
CA THR A 125 6.42 0.78 -6.05
C THR A 125 7.18 1.71 -5.12
N GLU A 126 6.48 2.49 -4.30
CA GLU A 126 7.05 3.40 -3.31
C GLU A 126 6.42 3.12 -1.94
N PHE A 127 7.22 3.17 -0.89
CA PHE A 127 6.80 2.78 0.44
C PHE A 127 7.38 3.68 1.51
N PHE A 128 6.63 3.84 2.60
CA PHE A 128 7.05 4.66 3.73
C PHE A 128 6.62 4.04 5.06
N VAL A 129 7.53 4.07 6.04
CA VAL A 129 7.31 3.64 7.43
C VAL A 129 7.85 4.74 8.35
N PRO A 130 7.00 5.51 9.05
CA PRO A 130 7.41 6.71 9.80
C PRO A 130 8.09 6.43 11.15
N ASP A 131 8.02 5.20 11.64
CA ASP A 131 8.56 4.80 12.95
C ASP A 131 9.01 3.34 12.85
N VAL A 132 10.03 3.10 12.03
CA VAL A 132 10.52 1.76 11.70
C VAL A 132 11.26 1.17 12.90
N THR A 133 10.84 0.00 13.35
CA THR A 133 11.59 -0.78 14.35
C THR A 133 12.67 -1.65 13.69
N GLU A 134 13.62 -2.16 14.47
CA GLU A 134 14.60 -3.14 13.96
C GLU A 134 13.92 -4.40 13.39
N GLU A 135 12.81 -4.84 14.01
CA GLU A 135 12.00 -5.95 13.52
C GLU A 135 11.38 -5.63 12.15
N ASP A 136 10.80 -4.43 12.00
CA ASP A 136 10.24 -3.97 10.73
C ASP A 136 11.30 -3.90 9.64
N LEU A 137 12.45 -3.30 9.94
CA LEU A 137 13.54 -3.16 8.97
C LEU A 137 14.03 -4.52 8.47
N LEU A 138 14.24 -5.47 9.39
CA LEU A 138 14.66 -6.84 9.03
C LEU A 138 13.60 -7.56 8.19
N PHE A 139 12.32 -7.41 8.53
CA PHE A 139 11.24 -8.00 7.75
C PHE A 139 11.17 -7.38 6.35
N ILE A 140 11.17 -6.05 6.25
CA ILE A 140 11.11 -5.32 4.98
C ILE A 140 12.28 -5.73 4.08
N GLN A 141 13.51 -5.70 4.59
CA GLN A 141 14.70 -6.10 3.83
C GLN A 141 14.67 -7.56 3.38
N HIS A 142 13.94 -8.42 4.09
CA HIS A 142 13.79 -9.83 3.72
C HIS A 142 12.78 -10.06 2.59
N VAL A 143 11.72 -9.25 2.52
CA VAL A 143 10.61 -9.45 1.57
C VAL A 143 10.65 -8.51 0.36
N ALA A 144 11.32 -7.36 0.49
CA ALA A 144 11.43 -6.40 -0.58
C ALA A 144 12.23 -6.96 -1.77
N PRO A 145 11.90 -6.56 -3.01
CA PRO A 145 12.68 -6.93 -4.19
C PRO A 145 14.15 -6.51 -4.10
N ASP A 146 15.04 -7.28 -4.73
CA ASP A 146 16.50 -7.03 -4.73
C ASP A 146 16.88 -5.65 -5.32
N ASP A 147 16.03 -5.09 -6.19
CA ASP A 147 16.20 -3.77 -6.81
C ASP A 147 15.69 -2.60 -5.95
N SER A 148 15.28 -2.87 -4.71
CA SER A 148 14.76 -1.84 -3.80
C SER A 148 15.87 -0.92 -3.30
N LEU A 149 15.64 0.39 -3.39
CA LEU A 149 16.49 1.42 -2.81
C LEU A 149 15.93 1.86 -1.46
N PHE A 150 16.72 1.73 -0.39
CA PHE A 150 16.33 2.10 0.97
C PHE A 150 16.97 3.42 1.41
N ASN A 151 16.17 4.28 2.04
CA ASN A 151 16.61 5.53 2.65
C ASN A 151 16.09 5.60 4.09
N GLU A 152 17.01 5.66 5.05
CA GLU A 152 16.70 5.81 6.48
C GLU A 152 16.96 7.26 6.94
N TYR A 153 16.05 7.80 7.75
CA TYR A 153 16.11 9.16 8.30
C TYR A 153 15.88 9.16 9.82
N GLU A 154 16.48 10.12 10.54
CA GLU A 154 16.28 10.35 12.00
C GLU A 154 15.41 11.58 12.28
#